data_AF-A0AA37NVV3-F1
#
_entry.id   AF-A0AA37NVV3-F1
#
_cell.length_a   1.000
_cell.length_b   1.000
_cell.length_c   1.000
_cell.angle_alpha   90.00
_cell.angle_beta   90.00
_cell.angle_gamma   90.00
#
_symmetry.space_group_name_H-M   'P 1'
#
loop_
_entity.id
_entity.type
_entity.pdbx_description
1 polymer ?
#
loop_
_entity_poly.entity_id
_entity_poly.type
_entity_poly.pdbx_seq_one_letter_code
_entity_poly.pdbx_strand_id
1 'polypeptide(L)'
;MAAIDFPASPTVGQTSNSGRFTWNGIGWVRTKTPTVIPIAQGGTGSSTAAGARDALAVREKLSAARTYFVRTDGSDSNTGLANTAGGAFLTLQKAVDVAASFDNGGFDVTISVGAGTYSSGFRLRSFLGSGKIAVVGAAGDLTSTVISVSGGTCIISEATVIGNYRLQWLKLQTTTSGYGIALYGGLNYLEFNNLNFGPCAAGHITAGSGSTISAAGASYTISGGAPSHVEASDGGIFRNQNGAVTLTGTPAFGAYAAGSRLGQVIIFSTTFTGSATGPRYTVNNGGGIFVNGAGATYLPGNAAGTVNSPGWYS
;
A
#
# COMPACT_ATOMS: atom_id res chain seq x y z
N MET A 1 -24.15 7.89 47.47
CA MET A 1 -22.75 7.50 47.74
C MET A 1 -22.79 6.30 48.68
N ALA A 2 -22.34 5.12 48.26
CA ALA A 2 -22.18 4.01 49.19
C ALA A 2 -21.11 4.43 50.21
N ALA A 3 -21.51 4.54 51.49
CA ALA A 3 -20.59 4.87 52.57
C ALA A 3 -19.50 3.80 52.60
N ILE A 4 -18.23 4.23 52.59
CA ILE A 4 -17.10 3.33 52.76
C ILE A 4 -17.14 2.90 54.22
N ASP A 5 -17.74 1.76 54.49
CA ASP A 5 -17.91 1.24 55.85
C ASP A 5 -16.57 0.67 56.33
N PHE A 6 -15.94 1.39 57.25
CA PHE A 6 -14.70 0.98 57.91
C PHE A 6 -15.06 0.39 59.28
N PRO A 7 -14.60 -0.82 59.63
CA PRO A 7 -14.82 -1.37 60.96
C PRO A 7 -14.24 -0.44 62.03
N ALA A 8 -14.97 -0.27 63.14
CA ALA A 8 -14.67 0.69 64.19
C ALA A 8 -13.32 0.43 64.92
N SER A 9 -12.85 -0.82 64.92
CA SER A 9 -11.60 -1.22 65.59
C SER A 9 -10.79 -2.14 64.68
N PRO A 10 -10.07 -1.60 63.68
CA PRO A 10 -9.31 -2.42 62.75
C PRO A 10 -8.01 -2.93 63.37
N THR A 11 -7.67 -4.19 63.07
CA THR A 11 -6.38 -4.80 63.42
C THR A 11 -5.35 -4.59 62.31
N VAL A 12 -4.06 -4.58 62.63
CA VAL A 12 -2.99 -4.41 61.63
C VAL A 12 -3.09 -5.55 60.61
N GLY A 13 -3.19 -5.19 59.32
CA GLY A 13 -3.40 -6.14 58.23
C GLY A 13 -4.87 -6.38 57.86
N GLN A 14 -5.83 -5.85 58.61
CA GLN A 14 -7.25 -5.93 58.28
C GLN A 14 -7.57 -5.13 57.01
N THR A 15 -8.37 -5.70 56.11
CA THR A 15 -8.86 -5.04 54.90
C THR A 15 -10.24 -4.42 55.12
N SER A 16 -10.54 -3.31 54.43
CA SER A 16 -11.88 -2.72 54.42
C SER A 16 -12.91 -3.68 53.85
N ASN A 17 -14.21 -3.47 54.08
CA ASN A 17 -15.27 -4.30 53.49
C ASN A 17 -15.24 -4.31 51.94
N SER A 18 -14.70 -3.25 51.35
CA SER A 18 -14.45 -3.14 49.90
C SER A 18 -13.15 -3.80 49.43
N GLY A 19 -12.28 -4.24 50.35
CA GLY A 19 -10.97 -4.82 50.06
C GLY A 19 -9.94 -3.84 49.46
N ARG A 20 -10.23 -2.53 49.50
CA ARG A 20 -9.43 -1.49 48.80
C ARG A 20 -8.40 -0.80 49.69
N PHE A 21 -8.55 -0.91 51.00
CA PHE A 21 -7.67 -0.32 51.99
C PHE A 21 -7.29 -1.36 53.03
N THR A 22 -6.07 -1.28 53.55
CA THR A 22 -5.56 -2.10 54.63
C THR A 22 -5.10 -1.22 55.77
N TRP A 23 -5.45 -1.60 56.99
CA TRP A 23 -5.04 -0.91 58.19
C TRP A 23 -3.58 -1.20 58.51
N ASN A 24 -2.74 -0.17 58.57
CA ASN A 24 -1.31 -0.32 58.87
C ASN A 24 -0.97 -0.09 60.36
N GLY A 25 -1.98 0.06 61.22
CA GLY A 25 -1.80 0.38 62.65
C GLY A 25 -1.94 1.86 62.98
N ILE A 26 -1.86 2.74 61.98
CA ILE A 26 -1.92 4.21 62.16
C ILE A 26 -3.04 4.81 61.29
N GLY A 27 -3.35 4.20 60.14
CA GLY A 27 -4.39 4.64 59.23
C GLY A 27 -4.73 3.59 58.17
N TRP A 28 -5.85 3.80 57.46
CA TRP A 28 -6.23 3.00 56.30
C TRP A 28 -5.40 3.43 55.08
N VAL A 29 -4.52 2.56 54.59
CA VAL A 29 -3.69 2.80 53.41
C VAL A 29 -4.23 2.00 52.24
N ARG A 30 -4.25 2.59 51.05
CA ARG A 30 -4.73 1.93 49.84
C ARG A 30 -3.85 0.70 49.54
N THR A 31 -4.43 -0.50 49.58
CA THR A 31 -3.65 -1.75 49.46
C THR A 31 -3.31 -2.09 48.02
N LYS A 32 -4.08 -1.59 47.07
CA LYS A 32 -3.94 -1.92 45.65
C LYS A 32 -4.22 -0.69 44.79
N THR A 33 -3.19 -0.13 44.16
CA THR A 33 -3.36 0.60 42.90
C THR A 33 -4.03 -0.39 41.94
N PRO A 34 -5.19 -0.12 41.33
CA PRO A 34 -5.94 -1.15 40.63
C PRO A 34 -5.15 -1.69 39.44
N THR A 35 -4.45 -2.81 39.65
CA THR A 35 -3.91 -3.67 38.61
C THR A 35 -5.06 -4.52 38.12
N VAL A 36 -5.65 -4.01 37.05
CA VAL A 36 -6.62 -4.61 36.14
C VAL A 36 -7.86 -5.27 36.76
N ILE A 37 -8.99 -4.64 36.45
CA ILE A 37 -10.35 -5.01 36.81
C ILE A 37 -10.88 -6.09 35.81
N PRO A 38 -11.84 -6.98 36.12
CA PRO A 38 -12.36 -7.99 35.14
C PRO A 38 -13.22 -7.37 34.02
N ILE A 39 -13.35 -7.91 32.80
CA ILE A 39 -14.11 -7.26 31.69
C ILE A 39 -15.55 -6.90 32.08
N ALA A 40 -16.28 -7.84 32.68
CA ALA A 40 -17.64 -7.63 33.17
C ALA A 40 -17.72 -6.84 34.50
N GLN A 41 -16.56 -6.51 35.08
CA GLN A 41 -16.42 -5.77 36.33
C GLN A 41 -15.58 -4.49 36.15
N GLY A 42 -15.13 -4.17 34.92
CA GLY A 42 -14.36 -2.97 34.52
C GLY A 42 -12.90 -3.08 34.01
N GLY A 43 -12.35 -4.20 33.51
CA GLY A 43 -10.99 -4.16 32.94
C GLY A 43 -10.53 -5.32 32.04
N THR A 44 -9.39 -5.13 31.38
CA THR A 44 -9.02 -5.83 30.14
C THR A 44 -7.86 -6.81 30.30
N GLY A 45 -7.51 -7.19 31.52
CA GLY A 45 -6.27 -7.92 31.82
C GLY A 45 -4.95 -7.16 31.55
N SER A 46 -4.99 -5.96 30.95
CA SER A 46 -3.78 -5.28 30.47
C SER A 46 -3.57 -3.88 31.05
N SER A 47 -2.30 -3.55 31.27
CA SER A 47 -1.83 -2.20 31.59
C SER A 47 -1.62 -1.32 30.35
N THR A 48 -1.78 -1.87 29.14
CA THR A 48 -1.59 -1.15 27.88
C THR A 48 -2.83 -1.25 27.00
N ALA A 49 -3.06 -0.25 26.15
CA ALA A 49 -4.14 -0.30 25.19
C ALA A 49 -3.97 -1.47 24.19
N ALA A 50 -2.74 -1.80 23.80
CA ALA A 50 -2.46 -2.92 22.91
C ALA A 50 -2.85 -4.26 23.55
N GLY A 51 -2.33 -4.56 24.74
CA GLY A 51 -2.69 -5.81 25.42
C GLY A 51 -4.17 -5.87 25.82
N ALA A 52 -4.82 -4.72 26.05
CA ALA A 52 -6.25 -4.67 26.29
C ALA A 52 -7.05 -5.09 25.05
N ARG A 53 -6.61 -4.65 23.87
CA ARG A 53 -7.20 -5.02 22.58
C ARG A 53 -7.01 -6.49 22.28
N ASP A 54 -5.81 -7.01 22.50
CA ASP A 54 -5.48 -8.42 22.31
C ASP A 54 -6.34 -9.31 23.22
N ALA A 55 -6.46 -8.95 24.52
CA ALA A 55 -7.28 -9.67 25.48
C ALA A 55 -8.77 -9.68 25.12
N LEU A 56 -9.25 -8.61 24.47
CA LEU A 56 -10.63 -8.46 24.02
C LEU A 56 -10.85 -8.95 22.57
N ALA A 57 -9.80 -9.42 21.89
CA ALA A 57 -9.80 -9.74 20.46
C ALA A 57 -10.39 -8.61 19.58
N VAL A 58 -10.20 -7.36 19.99
CA VAL A 58 -10.67 -6.19 19.24
C VAL A 58 -9.54 -5.61 18.41
N ARG A 59 -9.87 -5.23 17.18
CA ARG A 59 -8.94 -4.55 16.29
C ARG A 59 -8.69 -3.11 16.78
N GLU A 60 -7.45 -2.64 16.65
CA GLU A 60 -7.16 -1.22 16.84
C GLU A 60 -7.91 -0.39 15.79
N LYS A 61 -8.54 0.70 16.22
CA LYS A 61 -9.07 1.73 15.32
C LYS A 61 -8.20 2.97 15.45
N LEU A 62 -7.69 3.48 14.34
CA LEU A 62 -6.92 4.71 14.35
C LEU A 62 -7.80 5.92 14.71
N SER A 63 -7.25 6.80 15.52
CA SER A 63 -7.82 8.11 15.87
C SER A 63 -7.11 9.28 15.19
N ALA A 64 -6.04 9.00 14.44
CA ALA A 64 -5.27 9.95 13.65
C ALA A 64 -4.49 9.21 12.56
N ALA A 65 -4.01 9.94 11.55
CA ALA A 65 -3.10 9.41 10.55
C ALA A 65 -1.83 8.83 11.19
N ARG A 66 -1.29 7.76 10.60
CA ARG A 66 -0.11 7.07 11.12
C ARG A 66 0.95 6.91 10.03
N THR A 67 2.21 7.11 10.41
CA THR A 67 3.34 6.85 9.53
C THR A 67 4.16 5.68 10.07
N TYR A 68 4.49 4.73 9.20
CA TYR A 68 5.50 3.71 9.43
C TYR A 68 6.71 3.96 8.53
N PHE A 69 7.89 3.64 9.02
CA PHE A 69 9.16 3.83 8.31
C PHE A 69 9.75 2.49 7.89
N VAL A 70 10.29 2.46 6.67
CA VAL A 70 11.02 1.31 6.12
C VAL A 70 12.41 1.77 5.71
N ARG A 71 13.46 1.07 6.13
CA ARG A 71 14.86 1.40 5.82
C ARG A 71 15.66 0.14 5.52
N THR A 72 16.67 0.25 4.68
CA THR A 72 17.57 -0.87 4.34
C THR A 72 18.45 -1.33 5.51
N ASP A 73 18.62 -0.48 6.53
CA ASP A 73 19.33 -0.77 7.78
C ASP A 73 18.38 -1.02 8.97
N GLY A 74 17.08 -1.21 8.70
CA GLY A 74 16.05 -1.49 9.70
C GLY A 74 16.00 -2.96 10.16
N SER A 75 14.95 -3.30 10.91
CA SER A 75 14.63 -4.68 11.30
C SER A 75 13.12 -4.90 11.33
N ASP A 76 12.66 -6.06 10.86
CA ASP A 76 11.23 -6.42 10.94
C ASP A 76 10.77 -6.77 12.37
N SER A 77 11.71 -6.82 13.33
CA SER A 77 11.42 -6.84 14.77
C SER A 77 11.07 -5.46 15.35
N ASN A 78 11.33 -4.38 14.61
CA ASN A 78 11.05 -3.01 15.08
C ASN A 78 9.56 -2.69 15.00
N THR A 79 9.15 -1.55 15.54
CA THR A 79 7.74 -1.10 15.52
C THR A 79 7.37 -0.35 14.25
N GLY A 80 8.36 0.11 13.48
CA GLY A 80 8.19 0.97 12.32
C GLY A 80 7.86 2.42 12.66
N LEU A 81 7.77 2.81 13.93
CA LEU A 81 7.25 4.13 14.34
C LEU A 81 8.32 5.25 14.39
N ALA A 82 9.59 4.93 14.15
CA ALA A 82 10.67 5.91 14.13
C ALA A 82 11.57 5.73 12.91
N ASN A 83 11.96 6.84 12.27
CA ASN A 83 12.85 6.87 11.11
C ASN A 83 14.32 6.71 11.52
N THR A 84 14.67 5.56 12.09
CA THR A 84 16.04 5.21 12.49
C THR A 84 16.26 3.72 12.26
N ALA A 85 17.52 3.26 12.20
CA ALA A 85 17.84 1.84 12.07
C ALA A 85 17.19 0.98 13.18
N GLY A 86 17.17 1.49 14.42
CA GLY A 86 16.53 0.81 15.56
C GLY A 86 15.00 0.96 15.64
N GLY A 87 14.37 1.71 14.73
CA GLY A 87 12.94 2.01 14.76
C GLY A 87 12.15 1.60 13.53
N ALA A 88 12.79 1.57 12.35
CA ALA A 88 12.14 1.30 11.08
C ALA A 88 12.06 -0.21 10.77
N PHE A 89 11.05 -0.62 10.02
CA PHE A 89 11.00 -1.97 9.44
C PHE A 89 12.11 -2.14 8.39
N LEU A 90 12.53 -3.39 8.18
CA LEU A 90 13.49 -3.72 7.12
C LEU A 90 12.76 -3.90 5.78
N THR A 91 11.59 -4.55 5.80
CA THR A 91 10.88 -4.95 4.58
C THR A 91 9.60 -4.14 4.34
N LEU A 92 9.30 -3.94 3.06
CA LEU A 92 8.04 -3.34 2.61
C LEU A 92 6.84 -4.20 2.98
N GLN A 93 6.98 -5.54 2.86
CA GLN A 93 5.90 -6.46 3.22
C GLN A 93 5.52 -6.34 4.71
N LYS A 94 6.51 -6.26 5.61
CA LYS A 94 6.24 -6.07 7.04
C LYS A 94 5.46 -4.80 7.31
N ALA A 95 5.84 -3.70 6.67
CA ALA A 95 5.13 -2.42 6.83
C ALA A 95 3.69 -2.48 6.31
N VAL A 96 3.45 -3.12 5.16
CA VAL A 96 2.11 -3.32 4.60
C VAL A 96 1.25 -4.22 5.49
N ASP A 97 1.81 -5.33 5.98
CA ASP A 97 1.12 -6.25 6.88
C ASP A 97 0.70 -5.57 8.18
N VAL A 98 1.58 -4.73 8.76
CA VAL A 98 1.27 -3.94 9.94
C VAL A 98 0.25 -2.84 9.63
N ALA A 99 0.41 -2.10 8.53
CA ALA A 99 -0.52 -1.04 8.13
C ALA A 99 -1.94 -1.55 7.88
N ALA A 100 -2.08 -2.80 7.43
CA ALA A 100 -3.37 -3.44 7.15
C ALA A 100 -3.98 -4.17 8.37
N SER A 101 -3.26 -4.30 9.49
CA SER A 101 -3.74 -5.10 10.62
C SER A 101 -4.83 -4.42 11.45
N PHE A 102 -4.96 -3.10 11.32
CA PHE A 102 -5.89 -2.27 12.09
C PHE A 102 -6.98 -1.63 11.21
N ASP A 103 -8.06 -1.17 11.84
CA ASP A 103 -9.07 -0.33 11.20
C ASP A 103 -8.49 1.08 11.12
N ASN A 104 -8.26 1.57 9.91
CA ASN A 104 -7.66 2.88 9.73
C ASN A 104 -8.63 4.02 10.11
N GLY A 105 -9.89 3.72 10.44
CA GLY A 105 -10.86 4.67 10.98
C GLY A 105 -11.20 5.84 10.05
N GLY A 106 -10.83 5.74 8.76
CA GLY A 106 -10.91 6.84 7.79
C GLY A 106 -9.64 7.68 7.67
N PHE A 107 -8.60 7.38 8.44
CA PHE A 107 -7.30 8.05 8.36
C PHE A 107 -6.35 7.35 7.41
N ASP A 108 -5.56 8.13 6.68
CA ASP A 108 -4.51 7.58 5.82
C ASP A 108 -3.35 7.03 6.66
N VAL A 109 -2.81 5.89 6.22
CA VAL A 109 -1.57 5.31 6.74
C VAL A 109 -0.48 5.53 5.70
N THR A 110 0.63 6.15 6.10
CA THR A 110 1.79 6.36 5.24
C THR A 110 2.88 5.35 5.59
N ILE A 111 3.39 4.64 4.59
CA ILE A 111 4.62 3.85 4.68
C ILE A 111 5.70 4.68 4.00
N SER A 112 6.51 5.36 4.79
CA SER A 112 7.64 6.17 4.34
C SER A 112 8.88 5.30 4.17
N VAL A 113 9.35 5.20 2.94
CA VAL A 113 10.45 4.32 2.55
C VAL A 113 11.70 5.18 2.35
N GLY A 114 12.76 4.86 3.09
CA GLY A 114 14.04 5.56 2.99
C GLY A 114 14.70 5.36 1.63
N ALA A 115 15.75 6.15 1.37
CA ALA A 115 16.62 5.91 0.23
C ALA A 115 17.31 4.54 0.37
N GLY A 116 17.43 3.83 -0.74
CA GLY A 116 18.01 2.50 -0.79
C GLY A 116 17.40 1.64 -1.90
N THR A 117 18.04 0.50 -2.13
CA THR A 117 17.51 -0.54 -3.02
C THR A 117 16.92 -1.67 -2.19
N TYR A 118 15.64 -1.95 -2.42
CA TYR A 118 14.88 -3.02 -1.79
C TYR A 118 14.75 -4.17 -2.78
N SER A 119 15.36 -5.30 -2.46
CA SER A 119 15.42 -6.48 -3.34
C SER A 119 14.12 -7.30 -3.38
N SER A 120 13.16 -6.95 -2.53
CA SER A 120 11.87 -7.61 -2.41
C SER A 120 10.75 -6.60 -2.59
N GLY A 121 9.75 -7.00 -3.37
CA GLY A 121 8.49 -6.29 -3.52
C GLY A 121 7.57 -6.49 -2.32
N PHE A 122 6.30 -6.13 -2.49
CA PHE A 122 5.25 -6.43 -1.53
C PHE A 122 3.93 -6.80 -2.20
N ARG A 123 3.13 -7.54 -1.45
CA ARG A 123 1.77 -7.91 -1.79
C ARG A 123 0.78 -7.04 -1.04
N LEU A 124 -0.25 -6.57 -1.75
CA LEU A 124 -1.33 -5.82 -1.14
C LEU A 124 -2.10 -6.66 -0.11
N ARG A 125 -2.58 -6.00 0.95
CA ARG A 125 -3.40 -6.61 2.01
C ARG A 125 -4.73 -5.88 2.16
N SER A 126 -5.79 -6.64 2.43
CA SER A 126 -7.07 -6.04 2.78
C SER A 126 -6.98 -5.33 4.13
N PHE A 127 -7.62 -4.17 4.25
CA PHE A 127 -7.71 -3.44 5.51
C PHE A 127 -9.13 -2.91 5.74
N LEU A 128 -9.43 -2.49 6.97
CA LEU A 128 -10.71 -1.88 7.33
C LEU A 128 -10.60 -0.36 7.45
N GLY A 129 -11.75 0.31 7.27
CA GLY A 129 -11.87 1.76 7.26
C GLY A 129 -11.77 2.34 5.85
N SER A 130 -11.93 3.66 5.73
CA SER A 130 -12.03 4.35 4.43
C SER A 130 -10.78 5.13 4.02
N GLY A 131 -9.77 5.25 4.90
CA GLY A 131 -8.49 5.86 4.55
C GLY A 131 -7.70 4.98 3.58
N LYS A 132 -6.59 5.49 3.04
CA LYS A 132 -5.71 4.71 2.15
C LYS A 132 -4.41 4.28 2.83
N ILE A 133 -3.78 3.24 2.30
CA ILE A 133 -2.37 2.94 2.59
C ILE A 133 -1.52 3.55 1.46
N ALA A 134 -0.72 4.56 1.79
CA ALA A 134 0.19 5.22 0.86
C ALA A 134 1.63 4.73 1.07
N VAL A 135 2.25 4.13 0.07
CA VAL A 135 3.68 3.77 0.08
C VAL A 135 4.45 4.86 -0.65
N VAL A 136 5.33 5.55 0.06
CA VAL A 136 5.95 6.79 -0.38
C VAL A 136 7.46 6.69 -0.18
N GLY A 137 8.24 6.81 -1.26
CA GLY A 137 9.70 6.93 -1.16
C GLY A 137 10.14 8.37 -0.83
N ALA A 138 11.36 8.72 -1.21
CA ALA A 138 11.92 10.06 -0.96
C ALA A 138 11.20 11.14 -1.81
N ALA A 139 10.39 11.99 -1.16
CA ALA A 139 9.63 13.03 -1.86
C ALA A 139 10.52 13.95 -2.69
N GLY A 140 10.14 14.19 -3.94
CA GLY A 140 10.92 14.98 -4.90
C GLY A 140 12.01 14.19 -5.64
N ASP A 141 12.22 12.92 -5.30
CA ASP A 141 13.26 12.07 -5.88
C ASP A 141 12.67 10.78 -6.45
N LEU A 142 12.95 10.53 -7.73
CA LEU A 142 12.49 9.38 -8.50
C LEU A 142 13.55 8.28 -8.66
N THR A 143 14.66 8.38 -7.93
CA THR A 143 15.86 7.57 -8.16
C THR A 143 16.44 6.94 -6.90
N SER A 144 16.31 7.58 -5.73
CA SER A 144 16.95 7.08 -4.51
C SER A 144 16.22 5.94 -3.80
N THR A 145 14.88 5.86 -3.91
CA THR A 145 14.11 4.74 -3.36
C THR A 145 13.72 3.78 -4.48
N VAL A 146 14.43 2.65 -4.56
CA VAL A 146 14.30 1.67 -5.65
C VAL A 146 13.76 0.35 -5.12
N ILE A 147 12.68 -0.15 -5.70
CA ILE A 147 12.25 -1.54 -5.56
C ILE A 147 12.76 -2.30 -6.78
N SER A 148 13.71 -3.21 -6.56
CA SER A 148 14.43 -3.93 -7.61
C SER A 148 14.35 -5.43 -7.40
N VAL A 149 13.35 -6.07 -8.00
CA VAL A 149 13.09 -7.51 -7.78
C VAL A 149 13.76 -8.35 -8.86
N SER A 150 14.60 -9.29 -8.45
CA SER A 150 15.34 -10.12 -9.41
C SER A 150 14.42 -11.12 -10.12
N GLY A 151 13.59 -11.86 -9.39
CA GLY A 151 12.63 -12.83 -9.95
C GLY A 151 11.26 -12.71 -9.31
N GLY A 152 10.40 -11.87 -9.88
CA GLY A 152 9.06 -11.58 -9.36
C GLY A 152 8.62 -10.15 -9.63
N THR A 153 7.48 -9.78 -9.07
CA THR A 153 6.86 -8.46 -9.28
C THR A 153 7.15 -7.52 -8.10
N CYS A 154 7.35 -6.23 -8.37
CA CYS A 154 7.60 -5.24 -7.30
C CYS A 154 6.36 -5.01 -6.41
N ILE A 155 5.18 -4.82 -7.01
CA ILE A 155 3.90 -4.71 -6.30
C ILE A 155 2.89 -5.67 -6.89
N ILE A 156 2.37 -6.59 -6.07
CA ILE A 156 1.47 -7.64 -6.55
C ILE A 156 0.17 -7.77 -5.75
N SER A 157 -0.90 -8.16 -6.41
CA SER A 157 -2.05 -8.81 -5.77
C SER A 157 -2.56 -9.92 -6.69
N GLU A 158 -2.70 -11.14 -6.17
CA GLU A 158 -3.20 -12.31 -6.93
C GLU A 158 -4.59 -12.76 -6.46
N ALA A 159 -5.14 -12.05 -5.48
CA ALA A 159 -6.47 -12.27 -4.94
C ALA A 159 -7.17 -10.91 -4.81
N THR A 160 -8.47 -10.96 -4.54
CA THR A 160 -9.22 -9.76 -4.20
C THR A 160 -8.73 -9.19 -2.87
N VAL A 161 -8.30 -7.94 -2.91
CA VAL A 161 -7.87 -7.11 -1.79
C VAL A 161 -8.86 -5.95 -1.66
N ILE A 162 -9.35 -5.76 -0.44
CA ILE A 162 -10.28 -4.67 -0.10
C ILE A 162 -9.49 -3.54 0.53
N GLY A 163 -9.50 -2.38 -0.11
CA GLY A 163 -8.83 -1.18 0.37
C GLY A 163 -8.17 -0.41 -0.75
N ASN A 164 -7.92 0.87 -0.50
CA ASN A 164 -7.29 1.77 -1.44
C ASN A 164 -5.79 1.88 -1.16
N TYR A 165 -4.98 1.62 -2.18
CA TYR A 165 -3.52 1.81 -2.13
C TYR A 165 -3.10 2.99 -2.98
N ARG A 166 -2.06 3.71 -2.52
CA ARG A 166 -1.38 4.75 -3.30
C ARG A 166 0.12 4.55 -3.32
N LEU A 167 0.76 4.69 -4.48
CA LEU A 167 2.23 4.68 -4.60
C LEU A 167 2.76 6.05 -5.01
N GLN A 168 3.85 6.52 -4.39
CA GLN A 168 4.55 7.74 -4.79
C GLN A 168 6.06 7.71 -4.55
N TRP A 169 6.81 8.39 -5.40
CA TRP A 169 8.25 8.63 -5.23
C TRP A 169 9.09 7.35 -5.14
N LEU A 170 8.74 6.34 -5.96
CA LEU A 170 9.44 5.06 -6.01
C LEU A 170 9.93 4.81 -7.44
N LYS A 171 11.11 4.21 -7.57
CA LYS A 171 11.54 3.55 -8.80
C LYS A 171 11.21 2.06 -8.73
N LEU A 172 10.59 1.52 -9.76
CA LEU A 172 10.22 0.11 -9.88
C LEU A 172 11.02 -0.54 -11.01
N GLN A 173 11.65 -1.68 -10.77
CA GLN A 173 12.37 -2.43 -11.79
C GLN A 173 12.43 -3.93 -11.48
N THR A 174 12.45 -4.76 -12.51
CA THR A 174 12.62 -6.21 -12.39
C THR A 174 13.68 -6.74 -13.36
N THR A 175 14.32 -7.87 -13.04
CA THR A 175 15.48 -8.35 -13.81
C THR A 175 15.17 -9.58 -14.67
N THR A 176 14.71 -10.69 -14.08
CA THR A 176 14.54 -11.96 -14.80
C THR A 176 13.08 -12.30 -15.08
N SER A 177 12.15 -11.82 -14.28
CA SER A 177 10.71 -12.02 -14.46
C SER A 177 9.90 -10.95 -13.73
N GLY A 178 8.60 -10.91 -13.99
CA GLY A 178 7.62 -10.12 -13.25
C GLY A 178 7.51 -8.66 -13.66
N TYR A 179 6.55 -7.98 -13.04
CA TYR A 179 6.13 -6.63 -13.41
C TYR A 179 6.60 -5.58 -12.39
N GLY A 180 6.55 -4.30 -12.76
CA GLY A 180 6.56 -3.21 -11.78
C GLY A 180 5.32 -3.28 -10.88
N ILE A 181 4.13 -3.35 -11.48
CA ILE A 181 2.84 -3.47 -10.78
C ILE A 181 2.01 -4.55 -11.48
N ALA A 182 1.52 -5.54 -10.74
CA ALA A 182 0.60 -6.56 -11.25
C ALA A 182 -0.58 -6.80 -10.30
N LEU A 183 -1.79 -6.47 -10.75
CA LEU A 183 -3.01 -6.74 -9.98
C LEU A 183 -3.90 -7.74 -10.71
N TYR A 184 -4.29 -8.80 -10.00
CA TYR A 184 -5.19 -9.86 -10.45
C TYR A 184 -6.21 -10.09 -9.33
N GLY A 185 -7.35 -9.40 -9.39
CA GLY A 185 -8.41 -9.52 -8.39
C GLY A 185 -9.44 -8.40 -8.52
N GLY A 186 -10.71 -8.77 -8.69
CA GLY A 186 -11.75 -7.91 -9.27
C GLY A 186 -12.11 -6.63 -8.52
N LEU A 187 -11.70 -6.50 -7.25
CA LEU A 187 -11.91 -5.26 -6.47
C LEU A 187 -10.60 -4.55 -6.10
N ASN A 188 -9.47 -5.02 -6.63
CA ASN A 188 -8.18 -4.38 -6.36
C ASN A 188 -8.18 -2.99 -6.97
N TYR A 189 -7.86 -1.98 -6.14
CA TYR A 189 -7.71 -0.61 -6.57
C TYR A 189 -6.37 -0.05 -6.09
N LEU A 190 -5.56 0.44 -7.03
CA LEU A 190 -4.29 1.10 -6.75
C LEU A 190 -4.18 2.37 -7.59
N GLU A 191 -3.91 3.49 -6.92
CA GLU A 191 -3.53 4.74 -7.58
C GLU A 191 -2.02 4.98 -7.46
N PHE A 192 -1.42 5.67 -8.43
CA PHE A 192 -0.05 6.11 -8.29
C PHE A 192 0.19 7.51 -8.86
N ASN A 193 1.22 8.18 -8.35
CA ASN A 193 1.74 9.44 -8.86
C ASN A 193 3.24 9.53 -8.58
N ASN A 194 4.01 10.29 -9.36
CA ASN A 194 5.45 10.46 -9.17
C ASN A 194 6.18 9.12 -9.04
N LEU A 195 5.94 8.19 -9.96
CA LEU A 195 6.72 6.94 -10.05
C LEU A 195 7.79 7.04 -11.13
N ASN A 196 8.77 6.16 -11.05
CA ASN A 196 9.73 5.91 -12.11
C ASN A 196 9.74 4.43 -12.49
N PHE A 197 9.26 4.12 -13.68
CA PHE A 197 9.36 2.76 -14.21
C PHE A 197 10.73 2.56 -14.86
N GLY A 198 11.61 1.87 -14.16
CA GLY A 198 12.86 1.32 -14.71
C GLY A 198 12.59 0.02 -15.49
N PRO A 199 13.66 -0.65 -15.96
CA PRO A 199 13.50 -1.85 -16.79
C PRO A 199 12.72 -2.94 -16.06
N CYS A 200 11.78 -3.59 -16.74
CA CYS A 200 11.01 -4.71 -16.19
C CYS A 200 10.96 -5.87 -17.18
N ALA A 201 11.10 -7.09 -16.67
CA ALA A 201 11.20 -8.30 -17.49
C ALA A 201 9.88 -8.74 -18.13
N ALA A 202 8.73 -8.58 -17.44
CA ALA A 202 7.42 -8.95 -18.00
C ALA A 202 6.62 -7.74 -18.52
N GLY A 203 6.65 -6.62 -17.82
CA GLY A 203 5.94 -5.39 -18.18
C GLY A 203 6.02 -4.37 -17.04
N HIS A 204 5.70 -3.10 -17.29
CA HIS A 204 5.66 -2.13 -16.19
C HIS A 204 4.40 -2.29 -15.35
N ILE A 205 3.22 -2.42 -15.99
CA ILE A 205 1.92 -2.43 -15.32
C ILE A 205 1.03 -3.48 -15.97
N THR A 206 0.38 -4.32 -15.17
CA THR A 206 -0.70 -5.19 -15.63
C THR A 206 -1.91 -5.12 -14.68
N ALA A 207 -3.08 -4.79 -15.25
CA ALA A 207 -4.38 -4.81 -14.60
C ALA A 207 -5.19 -5.99 -15.16
N GLY A 208 -5.28 -7.06 -14.38
CA GLY A 208 -5.97 -8.29 -14.71
C GLY A 208 -7.21 -8.54 -13.83
N SER A 209 -8.08 -9.43 -14.30
CA SER A 209 -9.16 -10.05 -13.52
C SER A 209 -10.08 -9.03 -12.83
N GLY A 210 -10.51 -7.99 -13.55
CA GLY A 210 -11.39 -6.92 -13.05
C GLY A 210 -10.73 -5.87 -12.15
N SER A 211 -9.43 -5.96 -11.89
CA SER A 211 -8.73 -4.95 -11.08
C SER A 211 -8.68 -3.58 -11.76
N THR A 212 -8.48 -2.52 -10.98
CA THR A 212 -8.29 -1.16 -11.50
C THR A 212 -6.97 -0.56 -11.02
N ILE A 213 -6.17 -0.08 -11.97
CA ILE A 213 -4.96 0.70 -11.71
C ILE A 213 -5.16 2.11 -12.29
N SER A 214 -5.00 3.13 -11.46
CA SER A 214 -5.25 4.53 -11.81
C SER A 214 -3.98 5.39 -11.73
N ALA A 215 -3.65 6.02 -12.84
CA ALA A 215 -2.67 7.09 -12.99
C ALA A 215 -3.37 8.42 -13.37
N ALA A 216 -4.65 8.57 -13.03
CA ALA A 216 -5.40 9.79 -13.34
C ALA A 216 -4.78 11.01 -12.63
N GLY A 217 -4.49 12.06 -13.39
CA GLY A 217 -3.81 13.27 -12.93
C GLY A 217 -2.35 13.07 -12.51
N ALA A 218 -1.77 11.89 -12.78
CA ALA A 218 -0.42 11.56 -12.34
C ALA A 218 0.65 12.17 -13.26
N SER A 219 1.74 12.62 -12.66
CA SER A 219 3.01 12.89 -13.35
C SER A 219 3.99 11.77 -13.01
N TYR A 220 4.54 11.07 -14.01
CA TYR A 220 5.49 9.99 -13.74
C TYR A 220 6.51 9.83 -14.87
N THR A 221 7.59 9.12 -14.56
CA THR A 221 8.71 8.88 -15.47
C THR A 221 8.78 7.42 -15.89
N ILE A 222 9.23 7.19 -17.12
CA ILE A 222 9.65 5.90 -17.65
C ILE A 222 11.12 6.04 -18.03
N SER A 223 11.99 5.29 -17.34
CA SER A 223 13.45 5.30 -17.53
C SER A 223 14.01 3.98 -18.04
N GLY A 224 13.19 2.93 -18.16
CA GLY A 224 13.59 1.65 -18.73
C GLY A 224 12.53 1.07 -19.68
N GLY A 225 12.96 0.14 -20.53
CA GLY A 225 12.08 -0.62 -21.40
C GLY A 225 11.49 -1.86 -20.72
N ALA A 226 10.43 -2.39 -21.30
CA ALA A 226 9.76 -3.61 -20.86
C ALA A 226 8.98 -4.20 -22.05
N PRO A 227 8.51 -5.46 -22.03
CA PRO A 227 7.64 -5.96 -23.09
C PRO A 227 6.41 -5.08 -23.33
N SER A 228 5.85 -4.49 -22.27
CA SER A 228 4.82 -3.45 -22.34
C SER A 228 4.95 -2.42 -21.22
N HIS A 229 4.43 -1.21 -21.44
CA HIS A 229 4.25 -0.27 -20.32
C HIS A 229 2.94 -0.54 -19.59
N VAL A 230 1.85 -0.74 -20.32
CA VAL A 230 0.54 -1.04 -19.72
C VAL A 230 -0.12 -2.22 -20.42
N GLU A 231 -0.58 -3.16 -19.62
CA GLU A 231 -1.46 -4.25 -20.02
C GLU A 231 -2.77 -4.20 -19.23
N ALA A 232 -3.89 -4.36 -19.92
CA ALA A 232 -5.18 -4.65 -19.31
C ALA A 232 -5.74 -5.95 -19.89
N SER A 233 -6.13 -6.88 -19.01
CA SER A 233 -6.70 -8.17 -19.41
C SER A 233 -7.82 -8.65 -18.49
N ASP A 234 -8.64 -9.58 -18.97
CA ASP A 234 -9.65 -10.28 -18.16
C ASP A 234 -10.58 -9.29 -17.41
N GLY A 235 -11.06 -8.28 -18.14
CA GLY A 235 -11.90 -7.21 -17.59
C GLY A 235 -11.17 -6.18 -16.70
N GLY A 236 -9.85 -6.30 -16.53
CA GLY A 236 -9.05 -5.32 -15.80
C GLY A 236 -8.99 -3.97 -16.51
N ILE A 237 -8.75 -2.90 -15.74
CA ILE A 237 -8.82 -1.53 -16.20
C ILE A 237 -7.54 -0.77 -15.79
N PHE A 238 -6.88 -0.16 -16.76
CA PHE A 238 -5.91 0.90 -16.51
C PHE A 238 -6.46 2.25 -16.94
N ARG A 239 -6.25 3.30 -16.13
CA ARG A 239 -6.64 4.67 -16.48
C ARG A 239 -5.49 5.65 -16.31
N ASN A 240 -5.19 6.42 -17.33
CA ASN A 240 -4.37 7.62 -17.28
C ASN A 240 -5.11 8.76 -17.99
N GLN A 241 -5.59 9.72 -17.22
CA GLN A 241 -6.40 10.83 -17.71
C GLN A 241 -5.81 12.11 -17.15
N ASN A 242 -5.59 13.11 -17.99
CA ASN A 242 -5.01 14.40 -17.56
C ASN A 242 -3.63 14.24 -16.89
N GLY A 243 -2.86 13.22 -17.29
CA GLY A 243 -1.53 12.94 -16.75
C GLY A 243 -0.38 13.51 -17.58
N ALA A 244 0.83 13.43 -17.04
CA ALA A 244 2.06 13.78 -17.72
C ALA A 244 3.09 12.63 -17.60
N VAL A 245 3.51 12.09 -18.73
CA VAL A 245 4.44 10.96 -18.80
C VAL A 245 5.74 11.41 -19.45
N THR A 246 6.83 11.32 -18.69
CA THR A 246 8.17 11.64 -19.19
C THR A 246 8.92 10.35 -19.52
N LEU A 247 9.33 10.18 -20.76
CA LEU A 247 10.15 9.08 -21.24
C LEU A 247 11.60 9.56 -21.35
N THR A 248 12.51 8.83 -20.71
CA THR A 248 13.95 9.13 -20.69
C THR A 248 14.74 7.94 -21.23
N GLY A 249 15.79 8.20 -22.01
CA GLY A 249 16.64 7.13 -22.56
C GLY A 249 16.02 6.28 -23.67
N THR A 250 14.91 6.73 -24.28
CA THR A 250 14.20 6.03 -25.36
C THR A 250 13.88 4.56 -25.03
N PRO A 251 13.01 4.29 -24.04
CA PRO A 251 12.65 2.94 -23.64
C PRO A 251 12.05 2.14 -24.81
N ALA A 252 12.40 0.87 -24.88
CA ALA A 252 11.90 -0.06 -25.89
C ALA A 252 10.72 -0.89 -25.35
N PHE A 253 9.68 -1.03 -26.17
CA PHE A 253 8.49 -1.84 -25.89
C PHE A 253 8.22 -2.88 -26.99
N GLY A 254 7.67 -4.03 -26.61
CA GLY A 254 7.00 -4.94 -27.54
C GLY A 254 5.66 -4.37 -28.01
N ALA A 255 4.95 -3.67 -27.11
CA ALA A 255 3.93 -2.68 -27.43
C ALA A 255 3.79 -1.72 -26.23
N TYR A 256 3.65 -0.41 -26.44
CA TYR A 256 3.51 0.52 -25.30
C TYR A 256 2.27 0.20 -24.45
N ALA A 257 1.11 0.03 -25.09
CA ALA A 257 -0.13 -0.36 -24.41
C ALA A 257 -0.75 -1.62 -25.03
N ALA A 258 -1.36 -2.46 -24.20
CA ALA A 258 -2.01 -3.69 -24.63
C ALA A 258 -3.37 -3.88 -23.96
N GLY A 259 -4.39 -4.21 -24.76
CA GLY A 259 -5.72 -4.58 -24.30
C GLY A 259 -6.11 -5.96 -24.83
N SER A 260 -6.51 -6.88 -23.94
CA SER A 260 -6.91 -8.24 -24.32
C SER A 260 -8.05 -8.76 -23.45
N ARG A 261 -8.82 -9.75 -23.92
CA ARG A 261 -9.82 -10.48 -23.09
C ARG A 261 -10.72 -9.54 -22.28
N LEU A 262 -11.35 -8.58 -22.96
CA LEU A 262 -12.21 -7.54 -22.39
C LEU A 262 -11.51 -6.54 -21.43
N GLY A 263 -10.18 -6.54 -21.34
CA GLY A 263 -9.41 -5.56 -20.59
C GLY A 263 -9.41 -4.19 -21.30
N GLN A 264 -9.43 -3.12 -20.50
CA GLN A 264 -9.56 -1.75 -20.98
C GLN A 264 -8.40 -0.86 -20.53
N VAL A 265 -7.73 -0.25 -21.50
CA VAL A 265 -6.73 0.80 -21.27
C VAL A 265 -7.34 2.14 -21.67
N ILE A 266 -7.47 3.06 -20.72
CA ILE A 266 -8.02 4.40 -20.94
C ILE A 266 -6.89 5.39 -20.80
N ILE A 267 -6.47 6.01 -21.90
CA ILE A 267 -5.39 7.00 -21.91
C ILE A 267 -5.81 8.20 -22.75
N PHE A 268 -6.24 9.29 -22.14
CA PHE A 268 -6.59 10.52 -22.89
C PHE A 268 -6.20 11.78 -22.12
N SER A 269 -6.09 12.91 -22.83
CA SER A 269 -5.57 14.18 -22.27
C SER A 269 -4.24 14.01 -21.53
N THR A 270 -3.47 12.99 -21.88
CA THR A 270 -2.19 12.64 -21.29
C THR A 270 -1.09 13.17 -22.19
N THR A 271 -0.13 13.89 -21.61
CA THR A 271 1.00 14.42 -22.36
C THR A 271 2.18 13.46 -22.28
N PHE A 272 2.89 13.28 -23.39
CA PHE A 272 4.10 12.47 -23.47
C PHE A 272 5.28 13.36 -23.84
N THR A 273 6.34 13.35 -23.03
CA THR A 273 7.60 14.03 -23.34
C THR A 273 8.70 13.00 -23.51
N GLY A 274 9.50 13.10 -24.57
CA GLY A 274 10.48 12.08 -24.95
C GLY A 274 9.95 11.09 -25.98
N SER A 275 10.73 10.06 -26.28
CA SER A 275 10.43 9.06 -27.32
C SER A 275 10.51 7.64 -26.77
N ALA A 276 9.92 6.68 -27.49
CA ALA A 276 10.05 5.25 -27.25
C ALA A 276 10.15 4.49 -28.58
N THR A 277 10.70 3.28 -28.57
CA THR A 277 10.69 2.38 -29.72
C THR A 277 9.71 1.23 -29.52
N GLY A 278 9.22 0.67 -30.62
CA GLY A 278 8.25 -0.41 -30.65
C GLY A 278 6.86 0.01 -31.14
N PRO A 279 5.96 -0.95 -31.32
CA PRO A 279 4.54 -0.71 -31.59
C PRO A 279 3.88 0.15 -30.51
N ARG A 280 3.01 1.08 -30.93
CA ARG A 280 2.27 1.95 -30.00
C ARG A 280 1.22 1.21 -29.18
N TYR A 281 0.62 0.19 -29.78
CA TYR A 281 -0.37 -0.62 -29.12
C TYR A 281 -0.57 -1.99 -29.77
N THR A 282 -1.11 -2.92 -28.99
CA THR A 282 -1.68 -4.18 -29.49
C THR A 282 -3.02 -4.44 -28.83
N VAL A 283 -4.06 -4.73 -29.61
CA VAL A 283 -5.39 -5.00 -29.09
C VAL A 283 -5.95 -6.28 -29.70
N ASN A 284 -6.49 -7.17 -28.88
CA ASN A 284 -7.06 -8.45 -29.33
C ASN A 284 -8.19 -8.94 -28.41
N ASN A 285 -8.88 -10.01 -28.81
CA ASN A 285 -9.82 -10.76 -27.96
C ASN A 285 -10.84 -9.89 -27.19
N GLY A 286 -11.38 -8.85 -27.84
CA GLY A 286 -12.37 -7.95 -27.25
C GLY A 286 -11.82 -6.91 -26.27
N GLY A 287 -10.50 -6.83 -26.10
CA GLY A 287 -9.85 -5.76 -25.37
C GLY A 287 -10.01 -4.39 -26.06
N GLY A 288 -9.79 -3.32 -25.31
CA GLY A 288 -10.03 -1.97 -25.79
C GLY A 288 -8.97 -0.97 -25.32
N ILE A 289 -8.59 -0.06 -26.21
CA ILE A 289 -7.77 1.10 -25.86
C ILE A 289 -8.53 2.36 -26.25
N PHE A 290 -8.89 3.17 -25.25
CA PHE A 290 -9.60 4.42 -25.42
C PHE A 290 -8.65 5.61 -25.29
N VAL A 291 -8.44 6.34 -26.38
CA VAL A 291 -7.63 7.56 -26.49
C VAL A 291 -8.44 8.81 -26.81
N ASN A 292 -9.78 8.70 -26.84
CA ASN A 292 -10.71 9.81 -27.05
C ASN A 292 -10.44 10.58 -28.36
N GLY A 293 -10.18 9.87 -29.46
CA GLY A 293 -9.98 10.46 -30.78
C GLY A 293 -8.61 11.11 -31.00
N ALA A 294 -7.64 10.93 -30.10
CA ALA A 294 -6.29 11.49 -30.25
C ALA A 294 -5.48 10.87 -31.42
N GLY A 295 -5.99 9.80 -32.04
CA GLY A 295 -5.43 9.19 -33.24
C GLY A 295 -4.46 8.02 -32.98
N ALA A 296 -4.11 7.31 -34.04
CA ALA A 296 -3.30 6.08 -33.97
C ALA A 296 -1.83 6.33 -33.58
N THR A 297 -1.35 7.57 -33.67
CA THR A 297 0.04 7.94 -33.35
C THR A 297 0.23 8.50 -31.95
N TYR A 298 -0.85 8.62 -31.18
CA TYR A 298 -0.88 9.33 -29.90
C TYR A 298 -0.02 8.68 -28.81
N LEU A 299 -0.04 7.35 -28.70
CA LEU A 299 0.76 6.64 -27.69
C LEU A 299 2.24 6.56 -28.11
N PRO A 300 3.19 6.53 -27.15
CA PRO A 300 4.62 6.40 -27.45
C PRO A 300 4.96 5.15 -28.27
N GLY A 301 5.92 5.28 -29.18
CA GLY A 301 6.40 4.21 -30.05
C GLY A 301 6.76 4.70 -31.45
N ASN A 302 7.59 3.94 -32.15
CA ASN A 302 8.03 4.27 -33.51
C ASN A 302 7.42 3.36 -34.60
N ALA A 303 6.67 2.32 -34.22
CA ALA A 303 5.97 1.44 -35.14
C ALA A 303 4.45 1.58 -35.02
N ALA A 304 3.72 1.21 -36.09
CA ALA A 304 2.26 1.19 -36.08
C ALA A 304 1.74 0.20 -35.02
N GLY A 305 0.59 0.51 -34.41
CA GLY A 305 -0.10 -0.42 -33.52
C GLY A 305 -0.98 -1.41 -34.29
N THR A 306 -1.35 -2.51 -33.64
CA THR A 306 -2.17 -3.58 -34.24
C THR A 306 -3.51 -3.69 -33.51
N VAL A 307 -4.60 -3.83 -34.28
CA VAL A 307 -5.95 -4.11 -33.76
C VAL A 307 -6.46 -5.38 -34.41
N ASN A 308 -6.68 -6.42 -33.61
CA ASN A 308 -7.26 -7.69 -34.03
C ASN A 308 -8.69 -7.80 -33.50
N SER A 309 -9.66 -7.90 -34.41
CA SER A 309 -11.08 -8.05 -34.08
C SER A 309 -11.31 -9.28 -33.16
N PRO A 310 -12.15 -9.19 -32.12
CA PRO A 310 -13.07 -8.09 -31.79
C PRO A 310 -12.46 -6.97 -30.92
N GLY A 311 -11.14 -6.83 -30.87
CA GLY A 311 -10.47 -5.72 -30.19
C GLY A 311 -10.65 -4.36 -30.90
N TRP A 312 -10.47 -3.27 -30.17
CA TRP A 312 -10.67 -1.90 -30.68
C TRP A 312 -9.69 -0.87 -30.12
N TYR A 313 -9.42 0.17 -30.90
CA TYR A 313 -8.65 1.36 -30.53
C TYR A 313 -9.42 2.59 -31.00
N SER A 314 -9.72 3.55 -30.10
CA SER A 314 -10.53 4.74 -30.42
C SER A 314 -10.19 5.96 -29.60
#